data_AF-A0A1H3GXR2-F1
#
_entry.id   AF-A0A1H3GXR2-F1
#
_cell.length_a   1.000
_cell.length_b   1.000
_cell.length_c   1.000
_cell.angle_alpha   90.00
_cell.angle_beta   90.00
_cell.angle_gamma   90.00
#
_symmetry.space_group_name_H-M   'P 1'
#
loop_
_entity.id
_entity.type
_entity.pdbx_description
1 polymer ?
#
loop_
_entity_poly.entity_id
_entity_poly.type
_entity_poly.pdbx_seq_one_letter_code
_entity_poly.pdbx_strand_id
1 'polypeptide(L)'
;MKTNYLLLLLLGLTFFILLTGCVHMQPKTLTESETLANQQVSQDDLNELMQYYHLLQQKSALELAWEYNYANSHYKNSAEIQEQYKFLMLLLLPNTQFRNTQSALDMLENLPEMTEPSSNLAAFTNILLALLQEQQSATDQQQQLAAKLRAAEIQVKALQDKINVIKDLEKNLMRRNAL
;
A
#
# COMPACT_ATOMS: atom_id res chain seq x y z
N MET A 1 -32.02 48.58 -1.29
CA MET A 1 -31.02 47.54 -0.93
C MET A 1 -29.73 47.74 -1.71
N LYS A 2 -28.96 48.81 -1.43
CA LYS A 2 -27.70 49.13 -2.15
C LYS A 2 -26.54 49.54 -1.21
N THR A 3 -26.67 49.30 0.09
CA THR A 3 -25.71 49.78 1.12
C THR A 3 -24.85 48.68 1.75
N ASN A 4 -25.09 47.40 1.47
CA ASN A 4 -24.32 46.30 2.07
C ASN A 4 -23.11 45.80 1.25
N TYR A 5 -22.99 46.18 -0.03
CA TYR A 5 -21.83 45.79 -0.85
C TYR A 5 -20.60 46.68 -0.64
N LEU A 6 -20.80 47.94 -0.21
CA LEU A 6 -19.69 48.88 0.03
C LEU A 6 -18.91 48.53 1.31
N LEU A 7 -19.60 48.00 2.32
CA LEU A 7 -19.00 47.59 3.60
C LEU A 7 -18.20 46.28 3.46
N LEU A 8 -18.63 45.38 2.57
CA LEU A 8 -17.93 44.12 2.29
C LEU A 8 -16.67 44.33 1.44
N LEU A 9 -16.66 45.33 0.55
CA LEU A 9 -15.50 45.71 -0.27
C LEU A 9 -14.39 46.37 0.56
N LEU A 10 -14.75 47.11 1.61
CA LEU A 10 -13.80 47.73 2.55
C LEU A 10 -13.13 46.72 3.48
N LEU A 11 -13.82 45.62 3.84
CA LEU A 11 -13.30 44.55 4.70
C LEU A 11 -12.33 43.61 3.96
N GLY A 12 -12.46 43.49 2.64
CA GLY A 12 -11.53 42.73 1.79
C GLY A 12 -10.22 43.46 1.46
N LEU A 13 -10.20 44.79 1.55
CA LEU A 13 -9.04 45.60 1.15
C LEU A 13 -8.02 45.83 2.29
N THR A 14 -8.38 45.55 3.55
CA THR A 14 -7.52 45.74 4.71
C THR A 14 -6.71 44.51 5.13
N PHE A 15 -6.90 43.35 4.50
CA PHE A 15 -6.15 42.13 4.82
C PHE A 15 -4.87 41.94 3.97
N PHE A 16 -4.58 42.85 3.01
CA PHE A 16 -3.50 42.69 2.03
C PHE A 16 -2.24 43.55 2.30
N ILE A 17 -2.08 44.17 3.48
CA ILE A 17 -0.97 45.14 3.74
C ILE A 17 -0.01 44.68 4.86
N LEU A 18 0.06 43.40 5.20
CA LEU A 18 1.02 42.92 6.20
C LEU A 18 1.74 41.66 5.73
N LEU A 19 2.68 41.80 4.79
CA LEU A 19 3.88 40.95 4.71
C LEU A 19 4.86 41.48 3.65
N THR A 20 5.34 42.71 3.84
CA THR A 20 6.55 43.22 3.20
C THR A 20 7.65 43.34 4.26
N GLY A 21 8.69 42.52 4.14
CA GLY A 21 9.99 42.79 4.74
C GLY A 21 10.57 41.66 5.60
N CYS A 22 11.51 40.91 5.03
CA CYS A 22 12.80 40.64 5.67
C CYS A 22 13.83 40.40 4.56
N VAL A 23 14.45 41.49 4.10
CA VAL A 23 15.72 41.43 3.35
C VAL A 23 16.78 41.88 4.34
N HIS A 24 17.58 40.95 4.88
CA HIS A 24 18.78 41.32 5.64
C HIS A 24 19.90 40.28 5.50
N MET A 25 20.84 40.65 4.62
CA MET A 25 22.27 40.33 4.48
C MET A 25 22.88 39.12 5.19
N GLN A 26 23.61 38.33 4.40
CA GLN A 26 24.98 37.96 4.72
C GLN A 26 25.83 37.91 3.43
N PRO A 27 26.95 38.65 3.33
CA PRO A 27 28.02 38.29 2.43
C PRO A 27 28.99 37.37 3.17
N LYS A 28 29.60 36.40 2.47
CA LYS A 28 31.07 36.20 2.40
C LYS A 28 31.44 34.81 1.89
N THR A 29 32.43 34.84 0.99
CA THR A 29 33.41 33.80 0.60
C THR A 29 32.97 32.61 -0.25
N LEU A 30 33.25 32.74 -1.55
CA LEU A 30 33.88 31.68 -2.34
C LEU A 30 35.07 31.10 -1.56
N THR A 31 35.09 29.78 -1.35
CA THR A 31 36.20 28.81 -1.49
C THR A 31 35.90 27.58 -0.61
N GLU A 32 36.03 26.39 -1.20
CA GLU A 32 36.10 25.06 -0.54
C GLU A 32 34.89 24.58 0.29
N SER A 33 34.05 23.75 -0.33
CA SER A 33 33.55 22.50 0.28
C SER A 33 32.80 21.69 -0.79
N GLU A 34 33.56 21.00 -1.63
CA GLU A 34 33.09 20.00 -2.61
C GLU A 34 32.61 18.68 -1.97
N THR A 35 32.33 18.67 -0.65
CA THR A 35 32.00 17.45 0.10
C THR A 35 30.61 17.44 0.75
N LEU A 36 29.81 18.50 0.63
CA LEU A 36 28.42 18.55 1.14
C LEU A 36 27.35 18.42 0.05
N ALA A 37 27.73 18.47 -1.23
CA ALA A 37 26.78 18.37 -2.34
C ALA A 37 26.20 16.95 -2.52
N ASN A 38 26.85 15.90 -1.99
CA ASN A 38 26.40 14.51 -2.17
C ASN A 38 25.35 14.03 -1.16
N GLN A 39 25.02 14.81 -0.12
CA GLN A 39 24.01 14.43 0.87
C GLN A 39 22.63 15.05 0.64
N GLN A 40 22.51 15.99 -0.29
CA GLN A 40 21.23 16.66 -0.58
C GLN A 40 20.40 15.95 -1.66
N VAL A 41 21.02 15.04 -2.42
CA VAL A 41 20.36 14.30 -3.52
C VAL A 41 19.45 13.18 -3.00
N SER A 42 19.78 12.54 -1.87
CA SER A 42 19.04 11.37 -1.36
C SER A 42 17.80 11.70 -0.51
N GLN A 43 17.62 12.95 -0.09
CA GLN A 43 16.49 13.34 0.76
C GLN A 43 15.19 13.57 -0.04
N ASP A 44 15.29 13.68 -1.38
CA ASP A 44 14.15 14.00 -2.26
C ASP A 44 13.38 12.76 -2.72
N ASP A 45 14.06 11.64 -3.03
CA ASP A 45 13.43 10.47 -3.65
C ASP A 45 12.30 9.83 -2.82
N LEU A 46 12.51 9.66 -1.52
CA LEU A 46 11.46 9.12 -0.64
C LEU A 46 10.30 10.11 -0.48
N ASN A 47 10.60 11.41 -0.43
CA ASN A 47 9.57 12.44 -0.27
C ASN A 47 8.69 12.51 -1.52
N GLU A 48 9.27 12.45 -2.72
CA GLU A 48 8.51 12.34 -3.98
C GLU A 48 7.66 11.08 -3.98
N LEU A 49 8.20 9.93 -3.55
CA LEU A 49 7.45 8.69 -3.50
C LEU A 49 6.26 8.75 -2.53
N MET A 50 6.43 9.39 -1.36
CA MET A 50 5.35 9.58 -0.40
C MET A 50 4.29 10.56 -0.92
N GLN A 51 4.69 11.62 -1.61
CA GLN A 51 3.76 12.53 -2.28
C GLN A 51 2.99 11.81 -3.40
N TYR A 52 3.67 10.99 -4.19
CA TYR A 52 3.05 10.16 -5.21
C TYR A 52 1.99 9.23 -4.61
N TYR A 53 2.34 8.49 -3.54
CA TYR A 53 1.40 7.63 -2.83
C TYR A 53 0.19 8.41 -2.28
N HIS A 54 0.43 9.61 -1.72
CA HIS A 54 -0.64 10.48 -1.27
C HIS A 54 -1.59 10.90 -2.39
N LEU A 55 -1.06 11.24 -3.58
CA LEU A 55 -1.87 11.58 -4.75
C LEU A 55 -2.69 10.38 -5.24
N LEU A 56 -2.14 9.17 -5.21
CA LEU A 56 -2.87 7.95 -5.57
C LEU A 56 -4.12 7.75 -4.70
N GLN A 57 -4.05 8.06 -3.41
CA GLN A 57 -5.19 7.92 -2.50
C GLN A 57 -6.36 8.86 -2.82
N GLN A 58 -6.11 9.94 -3.58
CA GLN A 58 -7.12 10.92 -3.95
C GLN A 58 -7.80 10.61 -5.29
N LYS A 59 -7.25 9.66 -6.05
CA LYS A 59 -7.76 9.29 -7.38
C LYS A 59 -9.00 8.43 -7.30
N SER A 60 -9.87 8.59 -8.28
CA SER A 60 -11.00 7.68 -8.50
C SER A 60 -10.51 6.29 -8.93
N ALA A 61 -11.37 5.28 -8.79
CA ALA A 61 -11.05 3.91 -9.21
C ALA A 61 -10.71 3.82 -10.71
N LEU A 62 -11.34 4.66 -11.56
CA LEU A 62 -11.04 4.71 -12.99
C LEU A 62 -9.63 5.25 -13.23
N GLU A 63 -9.29 6.38 -12.62
CA GLU A 63 -7.95 6.99 -12.74
C GLU A 63 -6.86 6.05 -12.23
N LEU A 64 -7.10 5.37 -11.11
CA LEU A 64 -6.19 4.36 -10.56
C LEU A 64 -5.98 3.19 -11.53
N ALA A 65 -7.04 2.71 -12.18
CA ALA A 65 -6.93 1.64 -13.17
C ALA A 65 -6.13 2.09 -14.40
N TRP A 66 -6.34 3.31 -14.89
CA TRP A 66 -5.55 3.89 -15.99
C TRP A 66 -4.07 3.99 -15.62
N GLU A 67 -3.77 4.52 -14.44
CA GLU A 67 -2.40 4.69 -13.97
C GLU A 67 -1.69 3.35 -13.73
N TYR A 68 -2.39 2.37 -13.16
CA TYR A 68 -1.88 1.01 -13.06
C TYR A 68 -1.55 0.42 -14.43
N ASN A 69 -2.46 0.52 -15.40
CA ASN A 69 -2.22 -0.03 -16.74
C ASN A 69 -1.02 0.63 -17.42
N TYR A 70 -0.89 1.95 -17.29
CA TYR A 70 0.26 2.69 -17.79
C TYR A 70 1.56 2.23 -17.11
N ALA A 71 1.59 2.20 -15.77
CA ALA A 71 2.76 1.79 -15.00
C ALA A 71 3.15 0.33 -15.26
N ASN A 72 2.19 -0.57 -15.41
CA ASN A 72 2.46 -1.98 -15.72
C ASN A 72 3.14 -2.16 -17.09
N SER A 73 2.82 -1.29 -18.07
CA SER A 73 3.43 -1.32 -19.39
C SER A 73 4.78 -0.59 -19.46
N HIS A 74 4.98 0.48 -18.69
CA HIS A 74 6.14 1.37 -18.82
C HIS A 74 7.13 1.27 -17.66
N TYR A 75 6.65 1.08 -16.43
CA TYR A 75 7.48 1.21 -15.21
C TYR A 75 7.97 -0.12 -14.66
N LYS A 76 7.18 -1.20 -14.82
CA LYS A 76 7.46 -2.52 -14.22
C LYS A 76 8.89 -3.01 -14.44
N ASN A 77 9.43 -2.84 -15.65
CA ASN A 77 10.77 -3.27 -16.04
C ASN A 77 11.64 -2.07 -16.47
N SER A 78 11.33 -0.87 -15.98
CA SER A 78 12.09 0.32 -16.34
C SER A 78 13.52 0.24 -15.82
N ALA A 79 14.47 0.87 -16.54
CA ALA A 79 15.81 1.07 -16.03
C ALA A 79 15.84 2.08 -14.86
N GLU A 80 14.81 2.91 -14.74
CA GLU A 80 14.70 3.92 -13.69
C GLU A 80 14.10 3.31 -12.42
N ILE A 81 14.90 3.29 -11.35
CA ILE A 81 14.49 2.77 -10.03
C ILE A 81 13.26 3.51 -9.49
N GLN A 82 13.15 4.81 -9.75
CA GLN A 82 12.01 5.60 -9.27
C GLN A 82 10.69 5.16 -9.90
N GLU A 83 10.69 4.85 -11.20
CA GLU A 83 9.51 4.31 -11.89
C GLU A 83 9.11 2.94 -11.32
N GLN A 84 10.10 2.09 -11.05
CA GLN A 84 9.88 0.82 -10.36
C GLN A 84 9.21 1.01 -8.99
N TYR A 85 9.67 1.98 -8.19
CA TYR A 85 9.02 2.31 -6.90
C TYR A 85 7.60 2.85 -7.08
N LYS A 86 7.33 3.68 -8.09
CA LYS A 86 5.97 4.16 -8.41
C LYS A 86 5.04 2.99 -8.75
N PHE A 87 5.52 2.02 -9.54
CA PHE A 87 4.76 0.80 -9.82
C PHE A 87 4.53 -0.05 -8.55
N LEU A 88 5.55 -0.20 -7.71
CA LEU A 88 5.42 -0.88 -6.42
C LEU A 88 4.33 -0.23 -5.55
N MET A 89 4.30 1.10 -5.45
CA MET A 89 3.27 1.82 -4.67
C MET A 89 1.85 1.50 -5.14
N LEU A 90 1.63 1.34 -6.44
CA LEU A 90 0.33 0.92 -7.00
C LEU A 90 -0.04 -0.50 -6.55
N LEU A 91 0.90 -1.45 -6.58
CA LEU A 91 0.66 -2.83 -6.11
C LEU A 91 0.32 -2.91 -4.61
N LEU A 92 0.74 -1.92 -3.84
CA LEU A 92 0.50 -1.82 -2.40
C LEU A 92 -0.80 -1.10 -2.01
N LEU A 93 -1.47 -0.43 -2.95
CA LEU A 93 -2.70 0.30 -2.65
C LEU A 93 -3.79 -0.63 -2.10
N PRO A 94 -4.42 -0.27 -0.97
CA PRO A 94 -5.52 -1.05 -0.42
C PRO A 94 -6.78 -0.93 -1.29
N ASN A 95 -7.64 -1.94 -1.25
CA ASN A 95 -8.96 -1.96 -1.91
C ASN A 95 -8.94 -1.79 -3.44
N THR A 96 -7.82 -2.10 -4.10
CA THR A 96 -7.74 -2.13 -5.57
C THR A 96 -7.70 -3.57 -6.08
N GLN A 97 -8.18 -3.79 -7.30
CA GLN A 97 -8.16 -5.12 -7.92
C GLN A 97 -6.75 -5.56 -8.35
N PHE A 98 -5.85 -4.61 -8.55
CA PHE A 98 -4.47 -4.85 -8.96
C PHE A 98 -3.49 -4.96 -7.78
N ARG A 99 -4.00 -4.87 -6.54
CA ARG A 99 -3.19 -5.10 -5.34
C ARG A 99 -2.64 -6.53 -5.37
N ASN A 100 -1.33 -6.68 -5.26
CA ASN A 100 -0.68 -7.99 -5.31
C ASN A 100 0.56 -8.03 -4.41
N THR A 101 0.41 -8.59 -3.22
CA THR A 101 1.49 -8.73 -2.22
C THR A 101 2.66 -9.55 -2.75
N GLN A 102 2.40 -10.66 -3.45
CA GLN A 102 3.47 -11.51 -3.98
C GLN A 102 4.28 -10.79 -5.05
N SER A 103 3.62 -10.15 -6.02
CA SER A 103 4.34 -9.40 -7.05
C SER A 103 5.10 -8.21 -6.50
N ALA A 104 4.61 -7.58 -5.43
CA ALA A 104 5.34 -6.54 -4.72
C ALA A 104 6.60 -7.07 -4.01
N LEU A 105 6.51 -8.24 -3.37
CA LEU A 105 7.66 -8.93 -2.77
C LEU A 105 8.70 -9.31 -3.83
N ASP A 106 8.28 -9.97 -4.90
CA ASP A 106 9.16 -10.37 -6.00
C ASP A 106 9.89 -9.15 -6.57
N MET A 107 9.20 -8.01 -6.69
CA MET A 107 9.80 -6.77 -7.18
C MET A 107 10.83 -6.20 -6.20
N LEU A 108 10.53 -6.19 -4.90
CA LEU A 108 11.43 -5.72 -3.84
C LEU A 108 12.71 -6.56 -3.73
N GLU A 109 12.60 -7.87 -3.91
CA GLU A 109 13.76 -8.79 -3.85
C GLU A 109 14.68 -8.66 -5.06
N ASN A 110 14.16 -8.21 -6.20
CA ASN A 110 14.90 -8.06 -7.46
C ASN A 110 15.32 -6.60 -7.76
N LEU A 111 15.02 -5.66 -6.86
CA LEU A 111 15.42 -4.28 -7.02
C LEU A 111 16.96 -4.17 -6.96
N PRO A 112 17.60 -3.42 -7.87
CA PRO A 112 19.05 -3.21 -7.81
C PRO A 112 19.46 -2.62 -6.46
N GLU A 113 20.55 -3.13 -5.89
CA GLU A 113 21.08 -2.63 -4.62
C GLU A 113 21.34 -1.12 -4.74
N MET A 114 20.78 -0.36 -3.80
CA MET A 114 21.07 1.06 -3.71
C MET A 114 22.55 1.21 -3.34
N THR A 115 23.28 1.96 -4.15
CA THR A 115 24.74 2.12 -4.07
C THR A 115 25.22 2.77 -2.76
N GLU A 116 24.32 3.18 -1.87
CA GLU A 116 24.59 3.75 -0.55
C GLU A 116 23.55 3.23 0.47
N PRO A 117 23.93 2.42 1.47
CA PRO A 117 23.00 1.82 2.43
C PRO A 117 22.44 2.81 3.48
N SER A 118 22.75 4.10 3.36
CA SER A 118 22.34 5.17 4.29
C SER A 118 21.12 5.98 3.83
N SER A 119 20.45 5.59 2.73
CA SER A 119 19.27 6.31 2.25
C SER A 119 18.01 5.97 3.06
N ASN A 120 17.20 6.99 3.39
CA ASN A 120 15.88 6.78 4.02
C ASN A 120 14.98 5.86 3.17
N LEU A 121 15.18 5.88 1.84
CA LEU A 121 14.48 5.01 0.92
C LEU A 121 14.86 3.54 1.13
N ALA A 122 16.13 3.21 1.36
CA ALA A 122 16.56 1.85 1.69
C ALA A 122 15.93 1.37 3.02
N ALA A 123 15.88 2.23 4.04
CA ALA A 123 15.19 1.91 5.29
C ALA A 123 13.69 1.65 5.07
N PHE A 124 13.03 2.47 4.25
CA PHE A 124 11.63 2.28 3.87
C PHE A 124 11.40 0.96 3.11
N THR A 125 12.28 0.62 2.16
CA THR A 125 12.26 -0.65 1.42
C THR A 125 12.39 -1.85 2.36
N ASN A 126 13.29 -1.80 3.33
CA ASN A 126 13.45 -2.86 4.33
C ASN A 126 12.19 -3.03 5.19
N ILE A 127 11.57 -1.92 5.60
CA ILE A 127 10.30 -1.95 6.34
C ILE A 127 9.20 -2.58 5.48
N LEU A 128 9.08 -2.19 4.21
CA LEU A 128 8.11 -2.77 3.28
C LEU A 128 8.33 -4.27 3.10
N LEU A 129 9.56 -4.70 2.90
CA LEU A 129 9.91 -6.11 2.72
C LEU A 129 9.46 -6.92 3.94
N ALA A 130 9.79 -6.47 5.15
CA ALA A 130 9.40 -7.13 6.39
C ALA A 130 7.87 -7.22 6.54
N LEU A 131 7.15 -6.12 6.29
CA LEU A 131 5.69 -6.08 6.40
C LEU A 131 5.00 -6.98 5.38
N LEU A 132 5.51 -7.03 4.15
CA LEU A 132 4.93 -7.87 3.09
C LEU A 132 5.20 -9.35 3.32
N GLN A 133 6.39 -9.71 3.82
CA GLN A 133 6.71 -11.09 4.20
C GLN A 133 5.82 -11.56 5.35
N GLU A 134 5.61 -10.72 6.36
CA GLU A 134 4.67 -11.00 7.45
C GLU A 134 3.24 -11.20 6.93
N GLN A 135 2.78 -10.31 6.04
CA GLN A 135 1.46 -10.42 5.43
C GLN A 135 1.29 -11.69 4.59
N GLN A 136 2.32 -12.09 3.82
CA GLN A 136 2.29 -13.31 3.02
C GLN A 136 2.21 -14.54 3.92
N SER A 137 3.04 -14.60 4.97
CA SER A 137 3.02 -15.66 5.98
C SER A 137 1.65 -15.78 6.66
N ALA A 138 1.05 -14.67 7.05
CA ALA A 138 -0.29 -14.66 7.64
C ALA A 138 -1.37 -15.17 6.66
N THR A 139 -1.26 -14.80 5.38
CA THR A 139 -2.15 -15.27 4.33
C THR A 139 -2.04 -16.78 4.13
N ASP A 140 -0.81 -17.31 4.08
CA ASP A 140 -0.56 -18.74 3.93
C ASP A 140 -1.09 -19.54 5.12
N GLN A 141 -0.88 -19.04 6.35
CA GLN A 141 -1.43 -19.63 7.56
C GLN A 141 -2.97 -19.65 7.53
N GLN A 142 -3.60 -18.56 7.09
CA GLN A 142 -5.05 -18.50 6.96
C GLN A 142 -5.57 -19.53 5.95
N GLN A 143 -4.90 -19.68 4.80
CA GLN A 143 -5.26 -20.68 3.80
C GLN A 143 -5.12 -22.11 4.34
N GLN A 144 -4.04 -22.41 5.05
CA GLN A 144 -3.83 -23.70 5.69
C GLN A 144 -4.91 -24.00 6.75
N LEU A 145 -5.26 -23.04 7.59
CA LEU A 145 -6.31 -23.18 8.60
C LEU A 145 -7.68 -23.41 7.94
N ALA A 146 -8.00 -22.67 6.87
CA ALA A 146 -9.23 -22.87 6.11
C ALA A 146 -9.31 -24.26 5.47
N ALA A 147 -8.19 -24.78 4.94
CA ALA A 147 -8.13 -26.13 4.39
C ALA A 147 -8.34 -27.20 5.48
N LYS A 148 -7.71 -27.04 6.65
CA LYS A 148 -7.92 -27.94 7.81
C LYS A 148 -9.37 -27.93 8.28
N LEU A 149 -9.99 -26.75 8.35
CA LEU A 149 -11.39 -26.61 8.74
C LEU A 149 -12.31 -27.36 7.77
N ARG A 150 -12.17 -27.16 6.46
CA ARG A 150 -12.96 -27.90 5.45
C ARG A 150 -12.78 -29.41 5.55
N ALA A 151 -11.54 -29.87 5.78
CA ALA A 151 -11.27 -31.30 5.95
C ALA A 151 -11.98 -31.85 7.21
N ALA A 152 -11.97 -31.10 8.32
CA ALA A 152 -12.67 -31.48 9.53
C ALA A 152 -14.20 -31.51 9.34
N GLU A 153 -14.78 -30.51 8.66
CA GLU A 153 -16.21 -30.47 8.32
C GLU A 153 -16.65 -31.70 7.50
N ILE A 154 -15.85 -32.11 6.51
CA ILE A 154 -16.11 -33.33 5.73
C ILE A 154 -16.10 -34.57 6.62
N GLN A 155 -15.14 -34.68 7.54
CA GLN A 155 -15.07 -35.82 8.46
C GLN A 155 -16.28 -35.86 9.41
N VAL A 156 -16.67 -34.71 9.96
CA VAL A 156 -17.85 -34.59 10.83
C VAL A 156 -19.11 -35.01 10.07
N LYS A 157 -19.29 -34.54 8.83
CA LYS A 157 -20.43 -34.93 7.99
C LYS A 157 -20.44 -36.44 7.73
N ALA A 158 -19.30 -37.02 7.37
CA ALA A 158 -19.19 -38.46 7.14
C ALA A 158 -19.51 -39.29 8.39
N LEU A 159 -19.09 -38.83 9.57
CA LEU A 159 -19.44 -39.48 10.85
C LEU A 159 -20.93 -39.34 11.14
N GLN A 160 -21.52 -38.16 10.91
CA GLN A 160 -22.95 -37.95 11.08
C GLN A 160 -23.77 -38.85 10.17
N ASP A 161 -23.36 -39.02 8.91
CA ASP A 161 -24.01 -39.92 7.96
C ASP A 161 -23.95 -41.37 8.44
N LYS A 162 -22.80 -41.82 8.97
CA LYS A 162 -22.66 -43.16 9.58
C LYS A 162 -23.58 -43.35 10.80
N ILE A 163 -23.65 -42.34 11.68
CA ILE A 163 -24.54 -42.36 12.85
C ILE A 163 -26.01 -42.48 12.39
N ASN A 164 -26.41 -41.72 11.38
CA ASN A 164 -27.77 -41.77 10.84
C ASN A 164 -28.11 -43.16 10.27
N VAL A 165 -27.18 -43.78 9.53
CA VAL A 165 -27.34 -45.14 9.03
C VAL A 165 -27.52 -46.14 10.18
N ILE A 166 -26.69 -46.06 11.22
CA ILE A 166 -26.81 -46.94 12.40
C ILE A 166 -28.17 -46.75 13.08
N LYS A 167 -28.59 -45.50 13.29
CA LYS A 167 -29.88 -45.17 13.90
C LYS A 167 -31.07 -45.74 13.09
N ASP A 168 -31.01 -45.65 11.77
CA ASP A 168 -32.05 -46.20 10.90
C ASP A 168 -32.07 -47.74 10.95
N LEU A 169 -30.90 -48.39 11.00
CA LEU A 169 -30.79 -49.83 11.20
C LEU A 169 -31.40 -50.27 12.54
N GLU A 170 -31.08 -49.59 13.63
CA GLU A 170 -31.64 -49.88 14.96
C GLU A 170 -33.17 -49.77 14.96
N LYS A 171 -33.71 -48.68 14.38
CA LYS A 171 -35.15 -48.47 14.26
C LYS A 171 -35.84 -49.58 13.46
N ASN A 172 -35.20 -50.04 12.39
CA ASN A 172 -35.72 -51.13 11.55
C ASN A 172 -35.63 -52.50 12.23
N LEU A 173 -34.64 -52.74 13.09
CA LEU A 173 -34.56 -53.97 13.91
C LEU A 173 -35.63 -53.99 14.98
N MET A 174 -35.81 -52.89 15.71
CA MET A 174 -36.84 -52.78 16.76
C MET A 174 -38.25 -53.01 16.21
N ARG A 175 -38.57 -52.47 15.02
CA ARG A 175 -39.87 -52.71 14.37
C ARG A 175 -40.10 -54.17 13.97
N ARG A 176 -39.05 -54.87 13.54
CA ARG A 176 -39.16 -56.28 13.11
C ARG A 176 -39.32 -57.24 14.29
N ASN A 177 -38.71 -56.93 15.43
CA ASN A 177 -38.80 -57.75 16.64
C ASN A 177 -40.06 -57.49 17.50
N ALA A 178 -40.87 -56.49 17.13
CA ALA A 178 -42.12 -56.14 17.81
C ALA A 178 -43.38 -56.77 17.16
N LEU A 179 -43.19 -57.55 16.09
CA LEU A 179 -44.21 -58.36 15.40
C LEU A 179 -43.98 -59.84 15.74
#